data_AF-N1PZI2-F1
#
_entry.id   AF-N1PZI2-F1
#
_cell.length_a   1.000
_cell.length_b   1.000
_cell.length_c   1.000
_cell.angle_alpha   90.00
_cell.angle_beta   90.00
_cell.angle_gamma   90.00
#
_symmetry.space_group_name_H-M   'P 1'
#
loop_
_entity.id
_entity.type
_entity.pdbx_description
1 polymer ?
#
loop_
_entity_poly.entity_id
_entity_poly.type
_entity_poly.pdbx_seq_one_letter_code
_entity_poly.pdbx_strand_id
1 'polypeptide(L)'
;MWIWNAYQIISCPKTTTQLSSEAEQAFITGRYLYMDASRYSKYQGMIKMFDAASSAADIGVWALEEGRVYFNDADGPAYFHENIRNMISFNARVQSCERFCGFLTDLEPHAEEKWTSFHYGIKDSDLDSTPGTGVWKESQIADRSALMRDRVAIHTIATTMLNASVLRLAAVLPHWTCNYFGEPLQVRWSYFNAPLRRVMELLMENVDDYVVTSYNTDPTNAAVRVKEEVKYATALSRMGDRHWP
;
A
#
# COMPACT_ATOMS: atom_id res chain seq x y z
N MET A 1 9.42 -9.99 -2.28
CA MET A 1 10.17 -10.18 -1.02
C MET A 1 10.37 -8.84 -0.34
N TRP A 2 9.88 -8.69 0.88
CA TRP A 2 10.05 -7.48 1.69
C TRP A 2 11.48 -7.33 2.22
N ILE A 3 12.00 -6.11 2.22
CA ILE A 3 13.34 -5.76 2.74
C ILE A 3 13.21 -4.58 3.71
N TRP A 4 13.01 -4.89 4.99
CA TRP A 4 12.81 -3.90 6.07
C TRP A 4 14.09 -3.17 6.47
N ASN A 5 15.21 -3.87 6.55
CA ASN A 5 16.51 -3.32 6.91
C ASN A 5 17.29 -2.82 5.67
N ALA A 6 16.57 -2.21 4.72
CA ALA A 6 17.07 -1.77 3.41
C ALA A 6 18.46 -1.16 3.47
N TYR A 7 18.66 -0.13 4.30
CA TYR A 7 19.93 0.61 4.37
C TYR A 7 21.09 -0.23 4.91
N GLN A 8 20.84 -1.15 5.83
CA GLN A 8 21.89 -2.04 6.33
C GLN A 8 22.32 -3.02 5.24
N ILE A 9 21.36 -3.55 4.49
CA ILE A 9 21.64 -4.50 3.41
C ILE A 9 22.37 -3.81 2.27
N ILE A 10 21.82 -2.74 1.69
CA ILE A 10 22.41 -2.12 0.49
C ILE A 10 23.77 -1.45 0.75
N SER A 11 24.05 -1.09 2.01
CA SER A 11 25.34 -0.52 2.40
C SER A 11 26.45 -1.55 2.61
N CYS A 12 26.12 -2.86 2.62
CA CYS A 12 27.07 -3.93 2.87
C CYS A 12 27.11 -4.89 1.69
N PRO A 13 28.21 -4.90 0.90
CA PRO A 13 28.34 -5.76 -0.28
C PRO A 13 28.13 -7.24 0.02
N LYS A 14 28.59 -7.72 1.18
CA LYS A 14 28.43 -9.12 1.59
C LYS A 14 26.95 -9.50 1.75
N THR A 15 26.16 -8.67 2.42
CA THR A 15 24.72 -8.94 2.61
C THR A 15 23.95 -8.77 1.31
N THR A 16 24.31 -7.80 0.46
CA THR A 16 23.70 -7.65 -0.86
C THR A 16 23.94 -8.87 -1.74
N THR A 17 25.16 -9.39 -1.81
CA THR A 17 25.49 -10.59 -2.58
C THR A 17 24.76 -11.81 -2.04
N GLN A 18 24.72 -11.99 -0.72
CA GLN A 18 23.98 -13.10 -0.10
C GLN A 18 22.49 -13.03 -0.43
N LEU A 19 21.87 -11.85 -0.25
CA LEU A 19 20.47 -11.63 -0.59
C LEU A 19 20.18 -11.95 -2.06
N SER A 20 21.09 -11.57 -2.97
CA SER A 20 20.90 -11.85 -4.38
C SER A 20 20.94 -13.34 -4.71
N SER A 21 21.92 -14.07 -4.17
CA SER A 21 22.00 -15.52 -4.35
C SER A 21 20.77 -16.24 -3.79
N GLU A 22 20.30 -15.86 -2.60
CA GLU A 22 19.12 -16.45 -1.98
C GLU A 22 17.83 -16.12 -2.74
N ALA A 23 17.70 -14.90 -3.24
CA ALA A 23 16.55 -14.48 -4.04
C ALA A 23 16.47 -15.25 -5.37
N GLU A 24 17.60 -15.47 -6.05
CA GLU A 24 17.66 -16.28 -7.27
C GLU A 24 17.27 -17.74 -6.99
N GLN A 25 17.83 -18.35 -5.93
CA GLN A 25 17.51 -19.73 -5.54
C GLN A 25 16.03 -19.91 -5.17
N ALA A 26 15.41 -18.88 -4.60
CA ALA A 26 14.00 -18.86 -4.24
C ALA A 26 13.08 -18.37 -5.38
N PHE A 27 13.61 -18.13 -6.58
CA PHE A 27 12.86 -17.64 -7.76
C PHE A 27 12.07 -16.36 -7.47
N ILE A 28 12.65 -15.45 -6.68
CA ILE A 28 12.03 -14.18 -6.35
C ILE A 28 12.07 -13.26 -7.57
N THR A 29 10.90 -12.80 -8.01
CA THR A 29 10.75 -11.88 -9.16
C THR A 29 10.65 -10.40 -8.75
N GLY A 30 10.41 -10.13 -7.47
CA GLY A 30 10.20 -8.77 -6.95
C GLY A 30 10.77 -8.56 -5.55
N ARG A 31 11.41 -7.41 -5.34
CA ARG A 31 11.95 -6.95 -4.05
C ARG A 31 11.28 -5.64 -3.65
N TYR A 32 10.77 -5.55 -2.43
CA TYR A 32 10.10 -4.37 -1.89
C TYR A 32 11.04 -3.74 -0.87
N LEU A 33 11.77 -2.71 -1.29
CA LEU A 33 12.83 -2.08 -0.53
C LEU A 33 12.25 -0.94 0.31
N TYR A 34 12.31 -1.04 1.63
CA TYR A 34 11.86 0.05 2.50
C TYR A 34 12.61 1.34 2.19
N MET A 35 11.88 2.38 1.84
CA MET A 35 12.40 3.66 1.38
C MET A 35 11.63 4.79 2.02
N ASP A 36 12.32 5.60 2.83
CA ASP A 36 11.79 6.86 3.36
C ASP A 36 12.16 8.04 2.44
N ALA A 37 11.32 9.09 2.41
CA ALA A 37 11.47 10.21 1.47
C ALA A 37 12.84 10.90 1.55
N SER A 38 13.48 10.92 2.73
CA SER A 38 14.78 11.56 2.95
C SER A 38 15.99 10.74 2.45
N ARG A 39 15.78 9.51 1.98
CA ARG A 39 16.86 8.51 1.83
C ARG A 39 17.40 8.37 0.42
N TYR A 40 16.64 8.78 -0.60
CA TYR A 40 17.05 8.67 -2.01
C TYR A 40 18.36 9.41 -2.31
N SER A 41 18.53 10.63 -1.80
CA SER A 41 19.75 11.42 -2.02
C SER A 41 20.93 10.85 -1.25
N LYS A 42 20.72 10.47 0.01
CA LYS A 42 21.76 9.95 0.91
C LYS A 42 22.35 8.62 0.42
N TYR A 43 21.50 7.72 -0.09
CA TYR A 43 21.90 6.38 -0.50
C TYR A 43 21.91 6.20 -2.02
N GLN A 44 21.90 7.29 -2.80
CA GLN A 44 21.71 7.26 -4.25
C GLN A 44 22.60 6.23 -4.95
N GLY A 45 23.92 6.26 -4.70
CA GLY A 45 24.84 5.31 -5.32
C GLY A 45 24.59 3.85 -4.95
N MET A 46 24.19 3.59 -3.70
CA MET A 46 23.89 2.23 -3.22
C MET A 46 22.60 1.69 -3.80
N ILE A 47 21.56 2.53 -3.89
CA ILE A 47 20.28 2.17 -4.51
C ILE A 47 20.52 1.81 -5.98
N LYS A 48 21.24 2.67 -6.72
CA LYS A 48 21.59 2.42 -8.13
C LYS A 48 22.26 1.06 -8.34
N MET A 49 23.28 0.74 -7.52
CA MET A 49 23.99 -0.53 -7.63
C MET A 49 23.09 -1.72 -7.28
N PHE A 50 22.22 -1.57 -6.27
CA PHE A 50 21.28 -2.61 -5.87
C PHE A 50 20.23 -2.89 -6.95
N ASP A 51 19.66 -1.85 -7.55
CA ASP A 51 18.68 -1.95 -8.61
C ASP A 51 19.30 -2.54 -9.87
N ALA A 52 20.50 -2.08 -10.26
CA ALA A 52 21.24 -2.65 -11.40
C ALA A 52 21.54 -4.14 -11.23
N ALA A 53 21.98 -4.56 -10.04
CA ALA A 53 22.23 -5.96 -9.75
C ALA A 53 20.94 -6.79 -9.75
N SER A 54 19.83 -6.24 -9.24
CA SER A 54 18.53 -6.90 -9.25
C SER A 54 17.99 -7.03 -10.68
N SER A 55 18.11 -5.97 -11.49
CA SER A 55 17.72 -5.97 -12.90
C SER A 55 18.53 -6.97 -13.73
N ALA A 56 19.82 -7.15 -13.45
CA ALA A 56 20.65 -8.16 -14.13
C ALA A 56 20.22 -9.61 -13.83
N ALA A 57 19.49 -9.82 -12.74
CA ALA A 57 18.90 -11.10 -12.35
C ALA A 57 17.40 -11.20 -12.72
N ASP A 58 16.88 -10.27 -13.54
CA ASP A 58 15.45 -10.16 -13.90
C ASP A 58 14.52 -10.00 -12.67
N ILE A 59 15.00 -9.31 -11.64
CA ILE A 59 14.24 -9.03 -10.40
C ILE A 59 13.89 -7.55 -10.34
N GLY A 60 12.59 -7.24 -10.32
CA GLY A 60 12.11 -5.87 -10.16
C GLY A 60 12.27 -5.35 -8.73
N VAL A 61 12.76 -4.12 -8.56
CA VAL A 61 12.82 -3.45 -7.25
C VAL A 61 11.71 -2.42 -7.16
N TRP A 62 10.93 -2.47 -6.09
CA TRP A 62 9.87 -1.53 -5.76
C TRP A 62 10.30 -0.72 -4.54
N ALA A 63 10.10 0.59 -4.56
CA ALA A 63 10.15 1.38 -3.33
C ALA A 63 8.97 0.97 -2.45
N LEU A 64 9.17 0.87 -1.14
CA LEU A 64 8.15 0.48 -0.18
C LEU A 64 8.05 1.53 0.92
N GLU A 65 6.83 1.89 1.27
CA GLU A 65 6.55 2.70 2.46
C GLU A 65 5.35 2.17 3.22
N GLU A 66 5.42 2.29 4.55
CA GLU A 66 4.37 1.88 5.47
C GLU A 66 4.19 2.89 6.59
N GLY A 67 3.01 2.92 7.19
CA GLY A 67 2.84 3.65 8.45
C GLY A 67 1.44 4.21 8.68
N ARG A 68 0.97 4.08 9.92
CA ARG A 68 -0.27 4.70 10.38
C ARG A 68 -0.24 6.23 10.39
N VAL A 69 0.96 6.79 10.41
CA VAL A 69 1.20 8.23 10.52
C VAL A 69 0.67 9.03 9.33
N TYR A 70 0.48 8.40 8.16
CA TYR A 70 0.15 9.09 6.92
C TYR A 70 -1.35 9.44 6.72
N PHE A 71 -2.21 9.13 7.68
CA PHE A 71 -3.64 9.50 7.63
C PHE A 71 -3.87 10.89 8.23
N ASN A 72 -4.95 11.59 7.85
CA ASN A 72 -5.15 12.99 8.27
C ASN A 72 -5.58 13.16 9.74
N ASP A 73 -5.88 12.06 10.44
CA ASP A 73 -6.06 12.06 11.89
C ASP A 73 -4.72 11.87 12.66
N ALA A 74 -3.62 11.76 11.91
CA ALA A 74 -2.24 11.71 12.38
C ALA A 74 -1.44 12.87 11.74
N ASP A 75 -0.29 12.61 11.13
CA ASP A 75 0.56 13.65 10.51
C ASP A 75 0.14 13.97 9.07
N GLY A 76 -0.70 13.12 8.48
CA GLY A 76 -1.22 13.28 7.11
C GLY A 76 -0.27 12.79 6.01
N PRO A 77 -0.75 12.79 4.75
CA PRO A 77 -0.11 12.04 3.67
C PRO A 77 1.00 12.81 2.94
N ALA A 78 1.33 14.03 3.39
CA ALA A 78 2.26 14.90 2.68
C ALA A 78 3.64 14.24 2.50
N TYR A 79 4.16 13.61 3.56
CA TYR A 79 5.45 12.94 3.55
C TYR A 79 5.44 11.65 2.71
N PHE A 80 4.35 10.88 2.76
CA PHE A 80 4.15 9.72 1.90
C PHE A 80 4.15 10.10 0.40
N HIS A 81 3.42 11.17 0.03
CA HIS A 81 3.44 11.65 -1.35
C HIS A 81 4.80 12.23 -1.77
N GLU A 82 5.55 12.82 -0.83
CA GLU A 82 6.91 13.29 -1.08
C GLU A 82 7.86 12.14 -1.38
N ASN A 83 7.71 11.02 -0.68
CA ASN A 83 8.45 9.80 -0.95
C ASN A 83 8.28 9.34 -2.41
N ILE A 84 7.03 9.28 -2.89
CA ILE A 84 6.73 8.93 -4.29
C ILE A 84 7.39 9.91 -5.26
N ARG A 85 7.30 11.23 -5.01
CA ARG A 85 7.96 12.25 -5.86
C ARG A 85 9.48 12.10 -5.89
N ASN A 86 10.08 11.73 -4.76
CA ASN A 86 11.53 11.52 -4.67
C ASN A 86 11.97 10.25 -5.40
N MET A 87 11.19 9.18 -5.34
CA MET A 87 11.42 7.98 -6.16
C MET A 87 11.31 8.30 -7.67
N ILE A 88 10.26 9.03 -8.09
CA ILE A 88 10.10 9.45 -9.49
C ILE A 88 11.32 10.28 -9.94
N SER A 89 11.73 11.23 -9.09
CA SER A 89 12.90 12.09 -9.36
C SER A 89 14.21 11.31 -9.42
N PHE A 90 14.36 10.27 -8.60
CA PHE A 90 15.50 9.35 -8.66
C PHE A 90 15.49 8.59 -9.99
N ASN A 91 14.38 7.96 -10.36
CA ASN A 91 14.24 7.19 -11.61
C ASN A 91 14.55 8.02 -12.86
N ALA A 92 14.15 9.30 -12.87
CA ALA A 92 14.41 10.22 -13.98
C ALA A 92 15.90 10.53 -14.20
N ARG A 93 16.76 10.29 -13.20
CA ARG A 93 18.20 10.65 -13.22
C ARG A 93 19.13 9.46 -13.42
N VAL A 94 18.58 8.25 -13.56
CA VAL A 94 19.34 7.00 -13.60
C VAL A 94 18.98 6.18 -14.84
N GLN A 95 19.84 5.24 -15.20
CA GLN A 95 19.65 4.35 -16.36
C GLN A 95 18.49 3.39 -16.10
N SER A 96 17.92 2.80 -17.15
CA SER A 96 16.74 1.93 -17.02
C SER A 96 16.94 0.75 -16.06
N CYS A 97 18.13 0.14 -16.05
CA CYS A 97 18.45 -0.96 -15.12
C CYS A 97 18.67 -0.51 -13.67
N GLU A 98 18.79 0.79 -13.42
CA GLU A 98 19.05 1.37 -12.09
C GLU A 98 17.76 1.94 -11.45
N ARG A 99 16.58 1.65 -12.03
CA ARG A 99 15.29 2.24 -11.63
C ARG A 99 14.49 1.30 -10.75
N PHE A 100 13.70 1.90 -9.87
CA PHE A 100 12.53 1.24 -9.31
C PHE A 100 11.49 0.98 -10.40
N CYS A 101 10.85 -0.18 -10.37
CA CYS A 101 9.76 -0.53 -11.28
C CYS A 101 8.38 -0.03 -10.81
N GLY A 102 8.27 0.38 -9.55
CA GLY A 102 7.06 0.96 -8.99
C GLY A 102 7.19 1.26 -7.50
N PHE A 103 6.05 1.58 -6.89
CA PHE A 103 5.94 1.86 -5.47
C PHE A 103 4.96 0.88 -4.83
N LEU A 104 5.28 0.34 -3.66
CA LEU A 104 4.39 -0.47 -2.83
C LEU A 104 4.01 0.32 -1.58
N THR A 105 2.73 0.30 -1.25
CA THR A 105 2.20 0.93 -0.04
C THR A 105 1.63 -0.11 0.94
N ASP A 106 1.98 -0.01 2.22
CA ASP A 106 1.44 -0.84 3.30
C ASP A 106 0.84 0.06 4.41
N LEU A 107 -0.32 0.65 4.11
CA LEU A 107 -1.01 1.57 5.04
C LEU A 107 -2.05 0.83 5.85
N GLU A 108 -1.74 0.62 7.13
CA GLU A 108 -2.63 -0.01 8.10
C GLU A 108 -3.35 1.03 8.97
N PRO A 109 -4.64 1.33 8.73
CA PRO A 109 -5.39 2.36 9.46
C PRO A 109 -5.69 1.99 10.93
N HIS A 110 -5.51 0.73 11.32
CA HIS A 110 -5.70 0.27 12.70
C HIS A 110 -4.39 0.13 13.48
N ALA A 111 -3.24 0.29 12.81
CA ALA A 111 -1.96 0.14 13.47
C ALA A 111 -1.74 1.26 14.50
N GLU A 112 -0.93 0.98 15.52
CA GLU A 112 -0.57 1.87 16.64
C GLU A 112 -1.71 2.30 17.57
N GLU A 113 -1.56 2.00 18.87
CA GLU A 113 -2.58 2.23 19.90
C GLU A 113 -2.92 3.72 20.15
N LYS A 114 -2.07 4.65 19.72
CA LYS A 114 -2.26 6.09 19.97
C LYS A 114 -3.29 6.74 19.03
N TRP A 115 -3.56 6.17 17.85
CA TRP A 115 -4.50 6.74 16.87
C TRP A 115 -5.74 5.88 16.74
N THR A 116 -6.77 6.23 17.52
CA THR A 116 -7.94 5.36 17.76
C THR A 116 -9.16 5.67 16.90
N SER A 117 -9.08 6.58 15.92
CA SER A 117 -10.20 6.89 15.00
C SER A 117 -10.64 5.70 14.14
N PHE A 118 -9.84 4.63 14.09
CA PHE A 118 -10.30 3.38 13.50
C PHE A 118 -11.27 2.61 14.41
N HIS A 119 -11.36 2.81 15.71
CA HIS A 119 -12.28 2.04 16.58
C HIS A 119 -12.10 0.52 16.43
N TYR A 120 -10.87 0.04 16.69
CA TYR A 120 -10.49 -1.36 16.50
C TYR A 120 -11.37 -2.31 17.33
N GLY A 121 -11.76 -3.44 16.74
CA GLY A 121 -12.63 -4.45 17.34
C GLY A 121 -14.11 -4.21 17.12
N ILE A 122 -14.50 -3.07 16.55
CA ILE A 122 -15.90 -2.70 16.32
C ILE A 122 -16.20 -2.76 14.82
N LYS A 123 -17.14 -3.64 14.44
CA LYS A 123 -17.66 -3.74 13.06
C LYS A 123 -18.51 -2.51 12.73
N ASP A 124 -18.60 -2.16 11.45
CA ASP A 124 -19.24 -0.92 10.99
C ASP A 124 -20.71 -0.80 11.44
N SER A 125 -21.45 -1.91 11.55
CA SER A 125 -22.84 -1.94 12.01
C SER A 125 -23.03 -1.55 13.48
N ASP A 126 -21.97 -1.66 14.28
CA ASP A 126 -21.99 -1.46 15.74
C ASP A 126 -21.34 -0.13 16.15
N LEU A 127 -20.81 0.65 15.20
CA LEU A 127 -20.24 1.96 15.47
C LEU A 127 -21.33 2.95 15.91
N ASP A 128 -21.03 3.75 16.92
CA ASP A 128 -21.96 4.76 17.43
C ASP A 128 -22.06 5.97 16.48
N SER A 129 -23.29 6.40 16.18
CA SER A 129 -23.61 7.61 15.41
C SER A 129 -23.75 8.87 16.27
N THR A 130 -23.79 8.73 17.59
CA THR A 130 -24.07 9.81 18.54
C THR A 130 -22.95 10.85 18.53
N PRO A 131 -23.26 12.15 18.36
CA PRO A 131 -22.25 13.21 18.47
C PRO A 131 -21.50 13.18 19.81
N GLY A 132 -20.18 13.33 19.76
CA GLY A 132 -19.27 13.26 20.91
C GLY A 132 -18.63 11.88 21.15
N THR A 133 -18.99 10.86 20.36
CA THR A 133 -18.42 9.50 20.50
C THR A 133 -17.17 9.28 19.64
N GLY A 134 -16.90 10.16 18.69
CA GLY A 134 -15.70 10.14 17.87
C GLY A 134 -14.48 10.76 18.56
N VAL A 135 -13.31 10.41 18.06
CA VAL A 135 -11.99 10.89 18.49
C VAL A 135 -11.50 12.03 17.58
N TRP A 136 -11.77 11.96 16.28
CA TRP A 136 -11.32 12.94 15.29
C TRP A 136 -12.47 13.70 14.61
N LYS A 137 -13.61 13.05 14.45
CA LYS A 137 -14.87 13.51 13.89
C LYS A 137 -15.95 13.42 14.97
N GLU A 138 -17.15 13.87 14.61
CA GLU A 138 -18.26 13.99 15.57
C GLU A 138 -18.73 12.66 16.17
N SER A 139 -18.56 11.52 15.49
CA SER A 139 -19.01 10.20 15.96
C SER A 139 -18.07 9.08 15.49
N GLN A 140 -18.20 7.88 16.06
CA GLN A 140 -17.38 6.72 15.67
C GLN A 140 -17.56 6.34 14.19
N ILE A 141 -18.80 6.41 13.70
CA ILE A 141 -19.11 6.22 12.27
C ILE A 141 -18.39 7.28 11.43
N ALA A 142 -18.45 8.55 11.85
CA ALA A 142 -17.83 9.64 11.10
C ALA A 142 -16.29 9.50 11.06
N ASP A 143 -15.68 9.05 12.16
CA ASP A 143 -14.24 8.75 12.25
C ASP A 143 -13.81 7.68 11.25
N ARG A 144 -14.36 6.46 11.40
CA ARG A 144 -14.02 5.31 10.53
C ARG A 144 -14.26 5.68 9.08
N SER A 145 -15.38 6.34 8.78
CA SER A 145 -15.71 6.76 7.43
C SER A 145 -14.71 7.78 6.87
N ALA A 146 -14.29 8.78 7.66
CA ALA A 146 -13.28 9.74 7.24
C ALA A 146 -11.92 9.07 7.01
N LEU A 147 -11.50 8.17 7.89
CA LEU A 147 -10.24 7.46 7.80
C LEU A 147 -10.18 6.53 6.57
N MET A 148 -11.30 5.86 6.24
CA MET A 148 -11.38 5.05 5.01
C MET A 148 -11.39 5.91 3.74
N ARG A 149 -12.04 7.08 3.75
CA ARG A 149 -11.95 8.05 2.64
C ARG A 149 -10.53 8.55 2.44
N ASP A 150 -9.82 8.84 3.53
CA ASP A 150 -8.41 9.23 3.48
C ASP A 150 -7.57 8.13 2.83
N ARG A 151 -7.74 6.87 3.24
CA ARG A 151 -7.03 5.74 2.64
C ARG A 151 -7.19 5.70 1.12
N VAL A 152 -8.44 5.81 0.66
CA VAL A 152 -8.77 5.81 -0.78
C VAL A 152 -8.13 7.00 -1.47
N ALA A 153 -8.26 8.21 -0.91
CA ALA A 153 -7.68 9.42 -1.48
C ALA A 153 -6.15 9.34 -1.62
N ILE A 154 -5.47 8.80 -0.61
CA ILE A 154 -4.01 8.58 -0.65
C ILE A 154 -3.63 7.66 -1.81
N HIS A 155 -4.33 6.54 -2.01
CA HIS A 155 -4.06 5.61 -3.11
C HIS A 155 -4.39 6.22 -4.47
N THR A 156 -5.49 6.97 -4.59
CA THR A 156 -5.84 7.67 -5.84
C THR A 156 -4.78 8.70 -6.24
N ILE A 157 -4.29 9.50 -5.29
CA ILE A 157 -3.23 10.48 -5.54
C ILE A 157 -1.92 9.78 -5.89
N ALA A 158 -1.54 8.73 -5.15
CA ALA A 158 -0.35 7.92 -5.43
C ALA A 158 -0.38 7.34 -6.85
N THR A 159 -1.49 6.70 -7.24
CA THR A 159 -1.69 6.12 -8.57
C THR A 159 -1.59 7.17 -9.67
N THR A 160 -2.21 8.33 -9.46
CA THR A 160 -2.14 9.45 -10.42
C THR A 160 -0.69 9.89 -10.64
N MET A 161 0.08 10.06 -9.57
CA MET A 161 1.49 10.46 -9.67
C MET A 161 2.36 9.42 -10.38
N LEU A 162 2.15 8.14 -10.06
CA LEU A 162 2.92 7.02 -10.62
C LEU A 162 2.58 6.78 -12.09
N ASN A 163 1.29 6.77 -12.46
CA ASN A 163 0.85 6.59 -13.84
C ASN A 163 1.36 7.72 -14.75
N ALA A 164 1.36 8.97 -14.26
CA ALA A 164 1.95 10.09 -14.99
C ALA A 164 3.45 9.91 -15.31
N SER A 165 4.13 9.03 -14.57
CA SER A 165 5.54 8.67 -14.76
C SER A 165 5.76 7.27 -15.33
N VAL A 166 4.70 6.61 -15.82
CA VAL A 166 4.73 5.23 -16.34
C VAL A 166 5.26 4.23 -15.30
N LEU A 167 4.89 4.44 -14.03
CA LEU A 167 5.21 3.55 -12.91
C LEU A 167 3.93 2.98 -12.33
N ARG A 168 4.06 1.85 -11.64
CA ARG A 168 2.93 1.10 -11.08
C ARG A 168 2.81 1.32 -9.57
N LEU A 169 1.59 1.25 -9.06
CA LEU A 169 1.29 1.18 -7.63
C LEU A 169 0.90 -0.24 -7.24
N ALA A 170 1.65 -0.83 -6.32
CA ALA A 170 1.23 -1.99 -5.56
C ALA A 170 0.71 -1.55 -4.19
N ALA A 171 -0.30 -2.23 -3.64
CA ALA A 171 -0.71 -2.01 -2.26
C ALA A 171 -0.93 -3.30 -1.52
N VAL A 172 -0.48 -3.31 -0.27
CA VAL A 172 -0.77 -4.35 0.70
C VAL A 172 -2.13 -4.06 1.31
N LEU A 173 -3.05 -4.96 0.98
CA LEU A 173 -4.44 -4.81 1.32
C LEU A 173 -4.86 -6.07 2.05
N PRO A 174 -4.91 -6.02 3.39
CA PRO A 174 -5.18 -7.20 4.18
C PRO A 174 -6.62 -7.66 4.02
N HIS A 175 -6.81 -8.99 4.08
CA HIS A 175 -8.10 -9.66 3.91
C HIS A 175 -9.21 -9.13 4.83
N TRP A 176 -8.88 -8.55 5.99
CA TRP A 176 -9.88 -8.02 6.90
C TRP A 176 -10.64 -6.82 6.30
N THR A 177 -10.13 -6.20 5.23
CA THR A 177 -10.87 -5.13 4.53
C THR A 177 -12.15 -5.63 3.85
N CYS A 178 -12.18 -6.90 3.41
CA CYS A 178 -13.35 -7.51 2.80
C CYS A 178 -14.26 -8.21 3.83
N ASN A 179 -13.72 -8.53 5.01
CA ASN A 179 -14.45 -9.17 6.12
C ASN A 179 -13.82 -8.78 7.48
N TYR A 180 -14.27 -7.65 8.02
CA TYR A 180 -13.93 -7.15 9.35
C TYR A 180 -15.02 -7.59 10.33
N PHE A 181 -14.72 -8.57 11.20
CA PHE A 181 -15.67 -9.09 12.20
C PHE A 181 -17.04 -9.54 11.62
N GLY A 182 -17.03 -10.12 10.41
CA GLY A 182 -18.22 -10.70 9.77
C GLY A 182 -18.85 -9.86 8.67
N GLU A 183 -18.36 -8.66 8.42
CA GLU A 183 -18.88 -7.76 7.39
C GLU A 183 -17.77 -6.96 6.68
N PRO A 184 -17.97 -6.55 5.41
CA PRO A 184 -16.98 -5.74 4.71
C PRO A 184 -16.89 -4.35 5.33
N LEU A 185 -15.70 -3.76 5.32
CA LEU A 185 -15.58 -2.34 5.64
C LEU A 185 -16.21 -1.49 4.55
N GLN A 186 -16.97 -0.49 4.96
CA GLN A 186 -17.73 0.37 4.08
C GLN A 186 -17.47 1.85 4.36
N VAL A 187 -17.67 2.63 3.32
CA VAL A 187 -17.54 4.08 3.40
C VAL A 187 -18.69 4.74 2.61
N ARG A 188 -19.17 5.85 3.15
CA ARG A 188 -20.15 6.73 2.50
C ARG A 188 -19.49 8.08 2.24
N TRP A 189 -19.73 8.69 1.09
CA TRP A 189 -19.38 10.09 0.87
C TRP A 189 -20.53 11.00 1.30
N SER A 190 -20.24 11.97 2.16
CA SER A 190 -21.23 12.83 2.83
C SER A 190 -21.99 13.74 1.86
N TYR A 191 -21.39 14.08 0.72
CA TYR A 191 -21.90 15.13 -0.16
C TYR A 191 -23.02 14.69 -1.13
N PHE A 192 -23.45 13.42 -1.15
CA PHE A 192 -24.44 12.95 -2.16
C PHE A 192 -25.51 11.94 -1.70
N ASN A 193 -25.73 11.70 -0.40
CA ASN A 193 -26.47 10.48 0.02
C ASN A 193 -25.92 9.22 -0.69
N ALA A 194 -24.61 9.22 -1.00
CA ALA A 194 -23.99 8.22 -1.84
C ALA A 194 -24.23 6.83 -1.25
N PRO A 195 -24.41 5.78 -2.07
CA PRO A 195 -24.49 4.42 -1.54
C PRO A 195 -23.23 4.08 -0.75
N LEU A 196 -23.37 3.21 0.25
CA LEU A 196 -22.22 2.61 0.90
C LEU A 196 -21.41 1.85 -0.15
N ARG A 197 -20.11 2.11 -0.20
CA ARG A 197 -19.17 1.38 -1.06
C ARG A 197 -18.19 0.61 -0.18
N ARG A 198 -17.79 -0.57 -0.64
CA ARG A 198 -16.82 -1.41 0.06
C ARG A 198 -15.42 -0.84 -0.15
N VAL A 199 -14.65 -0.71 0.93
CA VAL A 199 -13.32 -0.12 0.90
C VAL A 199 -12.36 -0.96 0.05
N MET A 200 -12.45 -2.30 0.14
CA MET A 200 -11.62 -3.21 -0.68
C MET A 200 -11.79 -2.93 -2.19
N GLU A 201 -13.03 -2.77 -2.65
CA GLU A 201 -13.35 -2.54 -4.07
C GLU A 201 -12.79 -1.20 -4.56
N LEU A 202 -12.95 -0.16 -3.74
CA LEU A 202 -12.40 1.17 -4.01
C LEU A 202 -10.88 1.18 -4.07
N LEU A 203 -10.21 0.44 -3.18
CA LEU A 203 -8.75 0.36 -3.18
C LEU A 203 -8.24 -0.46 -4.38
N MET A 204 -8.92 -1.56 -4.74
CA MET A 204 -8.61 -2.35 -5.94
C MET A 204 -8.71 -1.53 -7.24
N GLU A 205 -9.63 -0.57 -7.32
CA GLU A 205 -9.74 0.35 -8.46
C GLU A 205 -8.55 1.31 -8.60
N ASN A 206 -7.73 1.46 -7.55
CA ASN A 206 -6.63 2.43 -7.47
C ASN A 206 -5.27 1.75 -7.29
N VAL A 207 -5.09 0.51 -7.75
CA VAL A 207 -3.79 -0.18 -7.69
C VAL A 207 -3.57 -1.04 -8.93
N ASP A 208 -2.33 -1.19 -9.35
CA ASP A 208 -1.94 -2.12 -10.41
C ASP A 208 -1.74 -3.54 -9.86
N ASP A 209 -1.19 -3.64 -8.64
CA ASP A 209 -0.93 -4.92 -7.98
C ASP A 209 -1.56 -4.92 -6.57
N TYR A 210 -2.53 -5.81 -6.35
CA TYR A 210 -3.12 -6.06 -5.04
C TYR A 210 -2.36 -7.17 -4.32
N VAL A 211 -1.65 -6.82 -3.25
CA VAL A 211 -0.86 -7.76 -2.47
C VAL A 211 -1.68 -8.24 -1.27
N VAL A 212 -2.10 -9.50 -1.33
CA VAL A 212 -2.77 -10.15 -0.19
C VAL A 212 -1.73 -10.60 0.83
N THR A 213 -1.89 -10.16 2.07
CA THR A 213 -1.17 -10.73 3.22
C THR A 213 -1.91 -11.93 3.79
N SER A 214 -1.27 -13.09 3.71
CA SER A 214 -1.81 -14.38 4.17
C SER A 214 -1.15 -14.90 5.46
N TYR A 215 -0.45 -14.04 6.20
CA TYR A 215 0.05 -14.35 7.53
C TYR A 215 -1.04 -14.16 8.60
N ASN A 216 -0.83 -14.66 9.82
CA ASN A 216 -1.80 -14.64 10.94
C ASN A 216 -3.15 -15.32 10.62
N THR A 217 -3.11 -16.38 9.81
CA THR A 217 -4.24 -17.29 9.59
C THR A 217 -3.76 -18.74 9.58
N ASP A 218 -4.67 -19.64 9.91
CA ASP A 218 -4.52 -21.05 9.54
C ASP A 218 -4.32 -21.14 8.01
N PRO A 219 -3.25 -21.78 7.52
CA PRO A 219 -3.00 -21.97 6.09
C PRO A 219 -4.18 -22.62 5.34
N THR A 220 -4.96 -23.47 6.00
CA THR A 220 -6.15 -24.11 5.41
C THR A 220 -7.25 -23.10 5.05
N ASN A 221 -7.25 -21.94 5.71
CA ASN A 221 -8.22 -20.86 5.49
C ASN A 221 -7.67 -19.73 4.62
N ALA A 222 -6.37 -19.72 4.31
CA ALA A 222 -5.76 -18.66 3.50
C ALA A 222 -6.41 -18.55 2.11
N ALA A 223 -6.70 -19.68 1.47
CA ALA A 223 -7.36 -19.70 0.16
C ALA A 223 -8.82 -19.20 0.21
N VAL A 224 -9.51 -19.35 1.34
CA VAL A 224 -10.88 -18.81 1.52
C VAL A 224 -10.85 -17.29 1.67
N ARG A 225 -9.83 -16.77 2.34
CA ARG A 225 -9.67 -15.33 2.62
C ARG A 225 -9.38 -14.46 1.40
N VAL A 226 -9.02 -15.06 0.25
CA VAL A 226 -8.73 -14.33 -0.99
C VAL A 226 -9.83 -14.45 -2.05
N LYS A 227 -10.90 -15.20 -1.78
CA LYS A 227 -11.91 -15.51 -2.81
C LYS A 227 -12.63 -14.27 -3.30
N GLU A 228 -12.99 -13.35 -2.41
CA GLU A 228 -13.71 -12.14 -2.77
C GLU A 228 -12.80 -11.16 -3.53
N GLU A 229 -11.54 -11.04 -3.12
CA GLU A 229 -10.50 -10.28 -3.80
C GLU A 229 -10.29 -10.78 -5.23
N VAL A 230 -10.08 -12.09 -5.41
CA VAL A 230 -9.89 -12.71 -6.73
C VAL A 230 -11.13 -12.55 -7.59
N LYS A 231 -12.33 -12.71 -7.02
CA LYS A 231 -13.60 -12.52 -7.73
C LYS A 231 -13.77 -11.08 -8.22
N TYR A 232 -13.46 -10.10 -7.39
CA TYR A 232 -13.55 -8.69 -7.76
C TYR A 232 -12.50 -8.31 -8.81
N ALA A 233 -11.24 -8.71 -8.62
CA ALA A 233 -10.18 -8.51 -9.61
C ALA A 233 -10.53 -9.12 -10.97
N THR A 234 -11.12 -10.33 -10.98
CA THR A 234 -11.61 -10.97 -12.21
C THR A 234 -12.72 -10.15 -12.86
N ALA A 235 -13.66 -9.61 -12.08
CA ALA A 235 -14.73 -8.75 -12.60
C ALA A 235 -14.17 -7.44 -13.19
N LEU A 236 -13.24 -6.78 -12.50
CA LEU A 236 -12.56 -5.57 -12.99
C LEU A 236 -11.84 -5.82 -14.32
N SER A 237 -11.09 -6.92 -14.44
CA SER A 237 -10.37 -7.24 -15.69
C SER A 237 -11.30 -7.37 -16.90
N ARG A 238 -12.54 -7.84 -16.69
CA ARG A 238 -13.56 -7.94 -17.74
C ARG A 238 -14.23 -6.60 -18.07
N MET A 239 -14.15 -5.63 -17.16
CA MET A 239 -14.64 -4.27 -17.38
C MET A 239 -13.57 -3.36 -18.02
N GLY A 240 -12.30 -3.77 -17.96
CA GLY A 240 -11.11 -3.04 -18.38
C GLY A 240 -10.93 -2.74 -19.88
N ASP A 241 -11.88 -3.11 -20.74
CA ASP A 241 -11.98 -2.59 -22.13
C ASP A 241 -12.49 -1.14 -22.19
N ARG A 242 -12.57 -0.43 -21.06
CA ARG A 242 -12.92 0.99 -21.01
C ARG A 242 -11.73 1.81 -20.53
N HIS A 243 -11.01 2.39 -21.48
CA HIS A 243 -10.25 3.61 -21.25
C HIS A 243 -11.17 4.64 -20.58
N TRP A 244 -10.77 5.11 -19.39
CA TRP A 244 -11.37 6.31 -18.82
C TRP A 244 -10.69 7.52 -19.48
N PRO A 245 -11.45 8.55 -19.89
CA PRO A 245 -10.97 9.71 -20.65
C PRO A 245 -9.94 10.56 -19.92
#